data_AF-A0A6I7NVC4-F1
#
_entry.id   AF-A0A6I7NVC4-F1
#
_cell.length_a   1.000
_cell.length_b   1.000
_cell.length_c   1.000
_cell.angle_alpha   90.00
_cell.angle_beta   90.00
_cell.angle_gamma   90.00
#
_symmetry.space_group_name_H-M   'P 1'
#
loop_
_entity.id
_entity.type
_entity.pdbx_description
1 polymer ?
#
loop_
_entity_poly.entity_id
_entity_poly.type
_entity_poly.pdbx_seq_one_letter_code
_entity_poly.pdbx_strand_id
1 'polypeptide(L)'
;MKRIFILIAGMLLLGSLGWGVESILIDFSQLIADSGEFEGQHERTRIDFSEVPIPTLAQADRDGLSSSLFIENWNVTLASSSRQTQNVVSSFARQAQVSDNADQFAGQAVMGIRVRFPASAFNSYAEVSPPFEIPAFDPERRFYPDDQGEPGFGVIGNVGPIRQIRLNAYGLNFPHRISVLLQDQDNRVQEIMMGNLEFDGWNTLVWNNPNYLSDVRDRELRVTPMYPRNEPLRRIAGFRIYRDGAQIGGDFVTYLKDVVVVHDLAVLPRDRDIEHEDVWQILTEREEARRQNELQRLGRQQALEFLERQLIHQDEE
;
A
#
# COMPACT_ATOMS: atom_id res chain seq x y z
N MET A 1 -19.05 -29.52 26.43
CA MET A 1 -18.65 -28.25 27.06
C MET A 1 -17.18 -28.31 27.44
N LYS A 2 -16.43 -27.24 27.09
CA LYS A 2 -15.05 -26.87 27.50
C LYS A 2 -13.86 -27.46 26.71
N ARG A 3 -13.70 -26.92 25.49
CA ARG A 3 -12.59 -26.05 25.01
C ARG A 3 -11.14 -26.59 24.99
N ILE A 4 -10.78 -27.09 23.80
CA ILE A 4 -9.73 -26.62 22.86
C ILE A 4 -8.60 -25.75 23.47
N PHE A 5 -7.38 -26.28 23.46
CA PHE A 5 -6.10 -25.56 23.51
C PHE A 5 -5.09 -26.28 22.62
N ILE A 6 -5.22 -26.12 21.30
CA ILE A 6 -4.18 -26.44 20.32
C ILE A 6 -4.24 -25.32 19.27
N LEU A 7 -3.08 -24.75 18.93
CA LEU A 7 -2.80 -23.65 17.97
C LEU A 7 -2.61 -22.24 18.57
N ILE A 8 -1.45 -22.03 19.22
CA ILE A 8 -0.60 -20.84 19.00
C ILE A 8 0.86 -21.32 19.09
N ALA A 9 1.34 -21.93 18.01
CA ALA A 9 2.74 -22.30 17.83
C ALA A 9 3.11 -22.01 16.38
N GLY A 10 3.24 -20.72 16.06
CA GLY A 10 3.50 -20.29 14.68
C GLY A 10 3.64 -18.78 14.50
N MET A 11 4.08 -18.02 15.50
CA MET A 11 4.48 -16.62 15.30
C MET A 11 5.41 -16.13 16.42
N LEU A 12 6.55 -16.78 16.57
CA LEU A 12 7.64 -16.31 17.43
C LEU A 12 8.97 -16.73 16.81
N LEU A 13 9.26 -16.16 15.64
CA LEU A 13 10.61 -16.03 15.13
C LEU A 13 11.15 -14.64 15.54
N LEU A 14 11.29 -14.43 16.85
CA LEU A 14 12.28 -13.48 17.37
C LEU A 14 13.67 -14.14 17.25
N GLY A 15 14.13 -14.28 16.00
CA GLY A 15 15.49 -14.67 15.68
C GLY A 15 16.40 -13.44 15.73
N SER A 16 16.79 -13.03 16.93
CA SER A 16 17.77 -11.96 17.14
C SER A 16 19.17 -12.43 16.73
N LEU A 17 19.51 -12.38 15.44
CA LEU A 17 20.89 -12.39 14.95
C LEU A 17 21.02 -11.58 13.64
N GLY A 18 21.50 -10.33 13.80
CA GLY A 18 21.91 -9.43 12.72
C GLY A 18 21.00 -8.21 12.62
N TRP A 19 21.49 -7.06 13.09
CA TRP A 19 20.71 -5.84 13.36
C TRP A 19 19.82 -5.39 12.19
N GLY A 20 18.58 -5.01 12.54
CA GLY A 20 17.50 -4.57 11.65
C GLY A 20 16.15 -4.78 12.36
N VAL A 21 15.31 -3.75 12.41
CA VAL A 21 13.91 -3.81 12.85
C VAL A 21 13.08 -4.35 11.70
N GLU A 22 12.27 -5.37 11.98
CA GLU A 22 11.29 -5.90 11.06
C GLU A 22 9.97 -5.16 11.26
N SER A 23 9.40 -4.62 10.19
CA SER A 23 8.13 -3.90 10.22
C SER A 23 7.27 -4.29 9.03
N ILE A 24 6.00 -4.62 9.31
CA ILE A 24 5.02 -4.90 8.28
C ILE A 24 4.53 -3.55 7.75
N LEU A 25 4.84 -3.27 6.48
CA LEU A 25 4.48 -2.02 5.82
C LEU A 25 2.99 -1.99 5.52
N ILE A 26 2.47 -3.10 5.01
CA ILE A 26 1.07 -3.27 4.68
C ILE A 26 0.72 -4.75 4.72
N ASP A 27 -0.44 -5.04 5.28
CA ASP A 27 -1.05 -6.36 5.25
C ASP A 27 -2.47 -6.28 4.63
N PHE A 28 -2.66 -6.94 3.49
CA PHE A 28 -3.95 -6.94 2.79
C PHE A 28 -5.03 -7.72 3.51
N SER A 29 -4.70 -8.66 4.41
CA SER A 29 -5.74 -9.35 5.17
C SER A 29 -6.47 -8.44 6.16
N GLN A 30 -5.87 -7.29 6.48
CA GLN A 30 -6.48 -6.26 7.34
C GLN A 30 -7.22 -5.17 6.54
N LEU A 31 -7.18 -5.21 5.21
CA LEU A 31 -7.81 -4.21 4.33
C LEU A 31 -9.11 -4.72 3.71
N ILE A 32 -9.89 -5.45 4.51
CA ILE A 32 -11.21 -5.96 4.14
C ILE A 32 -12.31 -5.02 4.61
N ALA A 33 -13.51 -5.14 4.04
CA ALA A 33 -14.64 -4.35 4.47
C ALA A 33 -15.07 -4.77 5.88
N ASP A 34 -15.31 -3.78 6.74
CA ASP A 34 -15.81 -4.03 8.09
C ASP A 34 -17.32 -4.32 8.05
N SER A 35 -17.83 -5.10 9.00
CA SER A 35 -19.24 -5.49 9.08
C SER A 35 -20.15 -4.38 9.65
N GLY A 36 -19.79 -3.12 9.42
CA GLY A 36 -20.39 -1.94 10.03
C GLY A 36 -21.41 -1.21 9.15
N GLU A 37 -21.66 0.05 9.49
CA GLU A 37 -22.66 0.93 8.84
C GLU A 37 -22.28 1.30 7.39
N PHE A 38 -21.02 1.11 7.01
CA PHE A 38 -20.47 1.51 5.71
C PHE A 38 -20.11 0.26 4.90
N GLU A 39 -21.09 -0.29 4.19
CA GLU A 39 -20.90 -1.48 3.35
C GLU A 39 -19.76 -1.28 2.34
N GLY A 40 -18.82 -2.23 2.31
CA GLY A 40 -17.74 -2.25 1.32
C GLY A 40 -16.57 -1.30 1.59
N GLN A 41 -16.42 -0.76 2.81
CA GLN A 41 -15.29 0.11 3.19
C GLN A 41 -14.56 -0.41 4.44
N HIS A 42 -13.29 -0.05 4.57
CA HIS A 42 -12.48 -0.29 5.76
C HIS A 42 -12.49 0.95 6.67
N GLU A 43 -13.11 0.85 7.84
CA GLU A 43 -13.48 1.97 8.72
C GLU A 43 -12.26 2.76 9.19
N ARG A 44 -11.20 2.08 9.64
CA ARG A 44 -10.00 2.74 10.20
C ARG A 44 -9.27 3.61 9.19
N THR A 45 -9.34 3.27 7.90
CA THR A 45 -8.70 4.02 6.81
C THR A 45 -9.67 4.87 6.01
N ARG A 46 -10.92 4.99 6.46
CA ARG A 46 -11.95 5.72 5.74
C ARG A 46 -11.67 7.22 5.76
N ILE A 47 -11.80 7.82 4.59
CA ILE A 47 -11.80 9.25 4.36
C ILE A 47 -13.20 9.61 3.89
N ASP A 48 -13.85 10.52 4.63
CA ASP A 48 -15.14 11.09 4.27
C ASP A 48 -14.93 12.39 3.48
N PHE A 49 -15.60 12.52 2.34
CA PHE A 49 -15.53 13.69 1.46
C PHE A 49 -16.75 14.62 1.60
N SER A 50 -17.71 14.32 2.47
CA SER A 50 -18.90 15.15 2.71
C SER A 50 -18.55 16.62 3.03
N GLU A 51 -17.49 16.82 3.82
CA GLU A 51 -17.02 18.14 4.24
C GLU A 51 -16.18 18.87 3.18
N VAL A 52 -15.73 18.17 2.12
CA VAL A 52 -14.87 18.75 1.08
C VAL A 52 -15.73 19.54 0.08
N PRO A 53 -15.48 20.84 -0.15
CA PRO A 53 -16.21 21.61 -1.15
C PRO A 53 -15.92 21.11 -2.58
N ILE A 54 -16.89 20.43 -3.18
CA ILE A 54 -16.85 19.97 -4.57
C ILE A 54 -17.75 20.89 -5.43
N PRO A 55 -17.20 21.73 -6.33
CA PRO A 55 -17.97 22.75 -7.05
C PRO A 55 -19.13 22.19 -7.91
N THR A 56 -19.04 20.93 -8.34
CA THR A 56 -19.96 20.30 -9.29
C THR A 56 -21.09 19.51 -8.63
N LEU A 57 -21.10 19.38 -7.30
CA LEU A 57 -22.05 18.53 -6.58
C LEU A 57 -22.73 19.28 -5.44
N ALA A 58 -24.04 19.12 -5.26
CA ALA A 58 -24.75 19.70 -4.12
C ALA A 58 -24.32 19.01 -2.82
N GLN A 59 -24.46 19.69 -1.67
CA GLN A 59 -24.00 19.13 -0.38
C GLN A 59 -24.71 17.83 -0.01
N ALA A 60 -26.02 17.74 -0.26
CA ALA A 60 -26.83 16.53 0.02
C ALA A 60 -26.40 15.30 -0.79
N ASP A 61 -25.79 15.50 -1.97
CA ASP A 61 -25.29 14.41 -2.81
C ASP A 61 -23.86 13.98 -2.43
N ARG A 62 -23.21 14.70 -1.49
CA ARG A 62 -21.87 14.36 -0.97
C ARG A 62 -21.95 13.44 0.25
N ASP A 63 -23.09 13.39 0.92
CA ASP A 63 -23.35 12.57 2.11
C ASP A 63 -23.37 11.09 1.70
N GLY A 64 -22.18 10.48 1.64
CA GLY A 64 -21.98 9.11 1.15
C GLY A 64 -20.72 8.93 0.31
N LEU A 65 -20.09 10.01 -0.15
CA LEU A 65 -18.80 9.95 -0.83
C LEU A 65 -17.72 9.66 0.21
N SER A 66 -17.27 8.42 0.25
CA SER A 66 -16.15 8.01 1.08
C SER A 66 -15.25 7.04 0.31
N SER A 67 -13.97 7.02 0.67
CA SER A 67 -13.01 6.05 0.14
C SER A 67 -12.11 5.56 1.27
N SER A 68 -11.62 4.35 1.13
CA SER A 68 -10.74 3.71 2.11
C SER A 68 -9.69 2.87 1.39
N LEU A 69 -8.68 2.37 2.13
CA LEU A 69 -7.69 1.44 1.59
C LEU A 69 -8.21 0.02 1.36
N PHE A 70 -9.54 -0.19 1.40
CA PHE A 70 -10.19 -1.44 1.05
C PHE A 70 -9.70 -1.96 -0.31
N ILE A 71 -9.43 -3.28 -0.39
CA ILE A 71 -8.77 -3.91 -1.54
C ILE A 71 -9.40 -3.55 -2.88
N GLU A 72 -10.73 -3.51 -2.99
CA GLU A 72 -11.40 -3.26 -4.28
C GLU A 72 -11.32 -1.79 -4.74
N ASN A 73 -10.97 -0.87 -3.84
CA ASN A 73 -10.73 0.53 -4.19
C ASN A 73 -9.33 0.76 -4.80
N TRP A 74 -8.47 -0.26 -4.83
CA TRP A 74 -7.12 -0.13 -5.41
C TRP A 74 -7.19 -0.04 -6.92
N ASN A 75 -6.47 0.92 -7.47
CA ASN A 75 -6.49 1.22 -8.90
C ASN A 75 -5.46 0.39 -9.65
N VAL A 76 -5.86 -0.18 -10.78
CA VAL A 76 -4.95 -0.88 -11.71
C VAL A 76 -4.83 -0.06 -12.99
N THR A 77 -3.76 0.73 -13.09
CA THR A 77 -3.50 1.61 -14.23
C THR A 77 -2.53 0.97 -15.21
N LEU A 78 -2.97 0.73 -16.44
CA LEU A 78 -2.12 0.20 -17.50
C LEU A 78 -1.19 1.28 -18.10
N ALA A 79 -0.09 0.85 -18.72
CA ALA A 79 0.72 1.70 -19.60
C ALA A 79 -0.15 2.30 -20.72
N SER A 80 0.15 3.52 -21.17
CA SER A 80 -0.65 4.23 -22.19
C SER A 80 -0.88 3.43 -23.46
N SER A 81 0.14 2.71 -23.94
CA SER A 81 0.07 1.81 -25.10
C SER A 81 -0.87 0.61 -24.92
N SER A 82 -1.24 0.31 -23.67
CA SER A 82 -2.05 -0.86 -23.28
C SER A 82 -3.46 -0.50 -22.82
N ARG A 83 -3.77 0.81 -22.67
CA ARG A 83 -5.08 1.33 -22.24
C ARG A 83 -6.14 1.28 -23.33
N GLN A 84 -6.46 0.07 -23.79
CA GLN A 84 -7.67 -0.16 -24.55
C GLN A 84 -8.84 -0.34 -23.59
N THR A 85 -10.05 0.12 -23.94
CA THR A 85 -11.23 0.08 -23.05
C THR A 85 -11.47 -1.30 -22.44
N GLN A 86 -11.40 -2.36 -23.25
CA GLN A 86 -11.57 -3.75 -22.76
C GLN A 86 -10.50 -4.16 -21.74
N ASN A 87 -9.26 -3.71 -21.93
CA ASN A 87 -8.17 -4.01 -21.02
C ASN A 87 -8.32 -3.27 -19.69
N VAL A 88 -8.73 -2.01 -19.74
CA VAL A 88 -8.98 -1.19 -18.54
C VAL A 88 -10.10 -1.80 -17.71
N VAL A 89 -11.25 -2.11 -18.32
CA VAL A 89 -12.40 -2.71 -17.62
C VAL A 89 -12.05 -4.09 -17.02
N SER A 90 -11.18 -4.85 -17.67
CA SER A 90 -10.77 -6.17 -17.19
C SER A 90 -9.60 -6.15 -16.19
N SER A 91 -9.07 -4.96 -15.85
CA SER A 91 -7.92 -4.82 -14.94
C SER A 91 -8.37 -4.15 -13.66
N PHE A 92 -8.38 -4.90 -12.55
CA PHE A 92 -8.88 -4.44 -11.26
C PHE A 92 -8.28 -5.26 -10.11
N ALA A 93 -8.34 -4.70 -8.91
CA ALA A 93 -8.05 -5.42 -7.67
C ALA A 93 -9.34 -6.01 -7.09
N ARG A 94 -9.25 -7.20 -6.46
CA ARG A 94 -10.38 -7.87 -5.82
C ARG A 94 -9.93 -8.62 -4.59
N GLN A 95 -10.74 -8.62 -3.54
CA GLN A 95 -10.50 -9.47 -2.39
C GLN A 95 -10.65 -10.95 -2.77
N ALA A 96 -9.70 -11.78 -2.39
CA ALA A 96 -9.78 -13.22 -2.51
C ALA A 96 -9.55 -13.89 -1.15
N GLN A 97 -10.23 -15.00 -0.92
CA GLN A 97 -10.02 -15.83 0.27
C GLN A 97 -9.10 -17.00 -0.07
N VAL A 98 -8.06 -17.18 0.74
CA VAL A 98 -7.17 -18.32 0.63
C VAL A 98 -7.89 -19.55 1.18
N SER A 99 -7.78 -20.69 0.47
CA SER A 99 -8.41 -21.94 0.90
C SER A 99 -7.99 -22.33 2.32
N ASP A 100 -8.94 -22.83 3.12
CA ASP A 100 -8.67 -23.35 4.47
C ASP A 100 -7.66 -24.51 4.49
N ASN A 101 -7.49 -25.19 3.36
CA ASN A 101 -6.54 -26.31 3.22
C ASN A 101 -5.18 -25.88 2.66
N ALA A 102 -4.92 -24.58 2.48
CA ALA A 102 -3.65 -24.10 1.95
C ALA A 102 -2.52 -24.24 2.98
N ASP A 103 -1.32 -24.57 2.52
CA ASP A 103 -0.15 -24.68 3.41
C ASP A 103 0.27 -23.32 4.01
N GLN A 104 -0.03 -22.24 3.31
CA GLN A 104 0.31 -20.87 3.72
C GLN A 104 -0.94 -19.98 3.65
N PHE A 105 -1.11 -19.14 4.66
CA PHE A 105 -2.17 -18.12 4.76
C PHE A 105 -3.60 -18.67 4.70
N ALA A 106 -3.82 -19.94 5.07
CA ALA A 106 -5.14 -20.58 5.05
C ALA A 106 -6.21 -19.73 5.77
N GLY A 107 -7.36 -19.55 5.09
CA GLY A 107 -8.51 -18.80 5.62
C GLY A 107 -8.32 -17.28 5.70
N GLN A 108 -7.18 -16.74 5.25
CA GLN A 108 -6.92 -15.31 5.24
C GLN A 108 -7.39 -14.65 3.94
N ALA A 109 -7.78 -13.38 4.04
CA ALA A 109 -8.06 -12.55 2.88
C ALA A 109 -6.77 -12.00 2.26
N VAL A 110 -6.72 -11.90 0.94
CA VAL A 110 -5.58 -11.39 0.18
C VAL A 110 -6.05 -10.50 -0.97
N MET A 111 -5.15 -9.63 -1.46
CA MET A 111 -5.40 -8.82 -2.63
C MET A 111 -5.16 -9.64 -3.89
N GLY A 112 -6.20 -10.00 -4.62
CA GLY A 112 -6.12 -10.49 -5.99
C GLY A 112 -5.99 -9.33 -6.96
N ILE A 113 -5.09 -9.45 -7.92
CA ILE A 113 -4.88 -8.47 -8.98
C ILE A 113 -5.10 -9.18 -10.30
N ARG A 114 -6.06 -8.68 -11.10
CA ARG A 114 -6.19 -9.06 -12.49
C ARG A 114 -5.68 -7.92 -13.36
N VAL A 115 -4.85 -8.25 -14.34
CA VAL A 115 -4.38 -7.33 -15.37
C VAL A 115 -4.62 -7.97 -16.72
N ARG A 116 -5.30 -7.27 -17.62
CA ARG A 116 -5.43 -7.70 -19.01
C ARG A 116 -4.45 -6.95 -19.89
N PHE A 117 -3.33 -7.60 -20.20
CA PHE A 117 -2.35 -7.04 -21.11
C PHE A 117 -2.79 -7.22 -22.57
N PRO A 118 -2.41 -6.30 -23.47
CA PRO A 118 -2.67 -6.45 -24.89
C PRO A 118 -1.95 -7.67 -25.47
N ALA A 119 -2.60 -8.37 -26.41
CA ALA A 119 -2.03 -9.54 -27.08
C ALA A 119 -0.82 -9.21 -27.98
N SER A 120 -0.69 -7.95 -28.36
CA SER A 120 0.41 -7.46 -29.19
C SER A 120 1.78 -7.61 -28.50
N ALA A 121 2.81 -7.81 -29.31
CA ALA A 121 4.17 -8.07 -28.87
C ALA A 121 4.93 -6.78 -28.55
N PHE A 122 4.52 -6.06 -27.49
CA PHE A 122 5.24 -4.91 -26.98
C PHE A 122 5.32 -4.92 -25.45
N ASN A 123 6.39 -4.31 -24.93
CA ASN A 123 6.59 -4.14 -23.50
C ASN A 123 5.48 -3.30 -22.90
N SER A 124 4.96 -3.74 -21.76
CA SER A 124 3.89 -3.05 -21.05
C SER A 124 4.10 -3.16 -19.54
N TYR A 125 3.41 -2.32 -18.80
CA TYR A 125 3.32 -2.43 -17.35
C TYR A 125 1.90 -2.10 -16.88
N ALA A 126 1.59 -2.59 -15.69
CA ALA A 126 0.43 -2.19 -14.91
C ALA A 126 0.92 -1.66 -13.56
N GLU A 127 0.36 -0.56 -13.13
CA GLU A 127 0.62 0.05 -11.83
C GLU A 127 -0.59 -0.18 -10.94
N VAL A 128 -0.37 -0.80 -9.78
CA VAL A 128 -1.38 -1.09 -8.77
C VAL A 128 -1.16 -0.12 -7.62
N SER A 129 -1.99 0.90 -7.51
CA SER A 129 -1.81 2.00 -6.55
C SER A 129 -2.99 2.08 -5.59
N PRO A 130 -2.77 2.58 -4.35
CA PRO A 130 -3.88 2.88 -3.45
C PRO A 130 -4.83 3.92 -4.07
N PRO A 131 -6.08 4.00 -3.59
CA PRO A 131 -7.05 4.99 -4.09
C PRO A 131 -6.62 6.43 -3.86
N PHE A 132 -5.81 6.66 -2.82
CA PHE A 132 -5.28 7.96 -2.45
C PHE A 132 -3.85 7.87 -1.94
N GLU A 133 -3.15 9.00 -1.95
CA GLU A 133 -1.84 9.09 -1.31
C GLU A 133 -2.00 8.94 0.21
N ILE A 134 -1.40 7.89 0.78
CA ILE A 134 -1.51 7.60 2.21
C ILE A 134 -0.81 8.72 2.99
N PRO A 135 -1.51 9.38 3.92
CA PRO A 135 -0.96 10.53 4.62
C PRO A 135 0.20 10.08 5.51
N ALA A 136 1.36 10.70 5.29
CA ALA A 136 2.55 10.45 6.07
C ALA A 136 2.38 10.94 7.51
N PHE A 137 1.77 12.10 7.74
CA PHE A 137 1.52 12.59 9.08
C PHE A 137 0.05 12.47 9.44
N ASP A 138 -0.22 11.71 10.48
CA ASP A 138 -1.52 11.55 11.11
C ASP A 138 -1.31 11.64 12.62
N PRO A 139 -1.85 12.66 13.32
CA PRO A 139 -1.69 12.80 14.78
C PRO A 139 -2.14 11.56 15.54
N GLU A 140 -3.19 10.90 15.03
CA GLU A 140 -3.73 9.65 15.58
C GLU A 140 -2.93 8.41 15.16
N ARG A 141 -1.92 8.57 14.30
CA ARG A 141 -1.07 7.51 13.75
C ARG A 141 -1.85 6.32 13.17
N ARG A 142 -3.04 6.55 12.60
CA ARG A 142 -3.94 5.47 12.14
C ARG A 142 -3.28 4.53 11.14
N PHE A 143 -2.37 5.05 10.31
CA PHE A 143 -1.68 4.33 9.22
C PHE A 143 -0.34 3.71 9.63
N TYR A 144 0.14 3.96 10.84
CA TYR A 144 1.40 3.41 11.33
C TYR A 144 1.18 2.07 12.04
N PRO A 145 2.22 1.21 12.10
CA PRO A 145 2.25 0.11 13.05
C PRO A 145 2.07 0.67 14.46
N ASP A 146 1.31 -0.04 15.29
CA ASP A 146 1.16 0.33 16.69
C ASP A 146 2.25 -0.30 17.56
N ASP A 147 2.36 0.19 18.80
CA ASP A 147 3.33 -0.34 19.77
C ASP A 147 3.02 -1.78 20.22
N GLN A 148 1.81 -2.28 19.90
CA GLN A 148 1.35 -3.64 20.21
C GLN A 148 1.75 -4.64 19.12
N GLY A 149 2.33 -4.16 18.02
CA GLY A 149 2.83 -4.98 16.92
C GLY A 149 1.82 -5.21 15.80
N GLU A 150 0.68 -4.53 15.80
CA GLU A 150 -0.23 -4.54 14.66
C GLU A 150 0.43 -3.85 13.46
N PRO A 151 0.22 -4.37 12.24
CA PRO A 151 0.85 -3.85 11.04
C PRO A 151 0.32 -2.45 10.71
N GLY A 152 1.17 -1.67 10.03
CA GLY A 152 0.74 -0.38 9.50
C GLY A 152 -0.16 -0.54 8.27
N PHE A 153 -0.90 0.52 7.97
CA PHE A 153 -1.69 0.64 6.74
C PHE A 153 -0.92 1.45 5.70
N GLY A 154 0.30 1.00 5.40
CA GLY A 154 1.10 1.55 4.32
C GLY A 154 2.12 2.63 4.70
N VAL A 155 2.35 2.91 5.98
CA VAL A 155 3.39 3.87 6.43
C VAL A 155 4.23 3.27 7.56
N ILE A 156 5.55 3.32 7.46
CA ILE A 156 6.48 3.02 8.54
C ILE A 156 7.29 4.28 8.86
N GLY A 157 7.32 4.66 10.13
CA GLY A 157 8.08 5.79 10.65
C GLY A 157 9.49 5.40 11.09
N ASN A 158 10.35 6.41 11.26
CA ASN A 158 11.73 6.26 11.72
C ASN A 158 12.58 5.26 10.90
N VAL A 159 12.40 5.27 9.57
CA VAL A 159 13.06 4.31 8.67
C VAL A 159 14.42 4.84 8.22
N GLY A 160 15.48 4.17 8.66
CA GLY A 160 16.85 4.38 8.21
C GLY A 160 17.20 3.56 6.96
N PRO A 161 18.47 3.18 6.78
CA PRO A 161 18.87 2.28 5.71
C PRO A 161 18.08 0.98 5.72
N ILE A 162 17.38 0.71 4.62
CA ILE A 162 16.66 -0.55 4.42
C ILE A 162 17.69 -1.64 4.12
N ARG A 163 17.61 -2.75 4.83
CA ARG A 163 18.44 -3.94 4.58
C ARG A 163 17.77 -4.86 3.57
N GLN A 164 16.47 -5.11 3.76
CA GLN A 164 15.72 -6.09 2.99
C GLN A 164 14.26 -5.69 2.87
N ILE A 165 13.63 -6.04 1.75
CA ILE A 165 12.19 -6.00 1.56
C ILE A 165 11.72 -7.39 1.16
N ARG A 166 10.59 -7.81 1.73
CA ARG A 166 9.92 -9.07 1.42
C ARG A 166 8.51 -8.79 0.92
N LEU A 167 8.14 -9.49 -0.14
CA LEU A 167 6.80 -9.44 -0.72
C LEU A 167 6.28 -10.88 -0.81
N ASN A 168 5.19 -11.17 -0.11
CA ASN A 168 4.52 -12.47 -0.24
C ASN A 168 3.51 -12.41 -1.39
N ALA A 169 3.78 -13.18 -2.43
CA ALA A 169 2.98 -13.21 -3.64
C ALA A 169 2.62 -14.65 -4.05
N TYR A 170 1.46 -14.80 -4.67
CA TYR A 170 1.02 -16.05 -5.29
C TYR A 170 1.25 -15.97 -6.80
N GLY A 171 2.04 -16.92 -7.31
CA GLY A 171 2.37 -17.05 -8.72
C GLY A 171 1.53 -18.11 -9.42
N LEU A 172 1.37 -17.94 -10.73
CA LEU A 172 0.71 -18.88 -11.63
C LEU A 172 1.61 -19.18 -12.85
N ASN A 173 2.92 -19.22 -12.63
CA ASN A 173 3.97 -19.39 -13.65
C ASN A 173 3.99 -18.30 -14.74
N PHE A 174 3.57 -17.08 -14.43
CA PHE A 174 3.66 -15.97 -15.36
C PHE A 174 5.07 -15.35 -15.32
N PRO A 175 5.76 -15.22 -16.47
CA PRO A 175 7.10 -14.63 -16.54
C PRO A 175 7.04 -13.09 -16.51
N HIS A 176 6.24 -12.54 -15.59
CA HIS A 176 6.09 -11.11 -15.37
C HIS A 176 6.93 -10.69 -14.17
N ARG A 177 7.50 -9.48 -14.25
CA ARG A 177 8.29 -8.90 -13.18
C ARG A 177 7.41 -8.07 -12.28
N ILE A 178 7.67 -8.08 -10.98
CA ILE A 178 6.97 -7.24 -10.02
C ILE A 178 7.96 -6.36 -9.24
N SER A 179 7.59 -5.10 -9.08
CA SER A 179 8.29 -4.11 -8.27
C SER A 179 7.38 -3.56 -7.19
N VAL A 180 7.94 -3.25 -6.03
CA VAL A 180 7.30 -2.46 -4.97
C VAL A 180 7.70 -1.00 -5.17
N LEU A 181 6.72 -0.10 -5.10
CA LEU A 181 6.94 1.35 -5.16
C LEU A 181 6.87 1.90 -3.74
N LEU A 182 7.99 2.44 -3.25
CA LEU A 182 8.07 3.08 -1.95
C LEU A 182 8.30 4.58 -2.12
N GLN A 183 7.59 5.39 -1.35
CA GLN A 183 7.79 6.83 -1.29
C GLN A 183 8.46 7.22 0.01
N ASP A 184 9.38 8.18 -0.06
CA ASP A 184 10.09 8.73 1.09
C ASP A 184 9.43 10.00 1.66
N GLN A 185 10.03 10.55 2.71
CA GLN A 185 9.60 11.80 3.37
C GLN A 185 9.71 13.05 2.47
N ASP A 186 10.51 12.97 1.40
CA ASP A 186 10.72 14.04 0.42
C ASP A 186 9.85 13.83 -0.84
N ASN A 187 8.86 12.92 -0.75
CA ASN A 187 7.89 12.56 -1.79
C ASN A 187 8.50 11.90 -3.03
N ARG A 188 9.74 11.41 -2.95
CA ARG A 188 10.37 10.68 -4.05
C ARG A 188 9.94 9.24 -4.03
N VAL A 189 9.45 8.77 -5.17
CA VAL A 189 9.08 7.36 -5.37
C VAL A 189 10.31 6.60 -5.85
N GLN A 190 10.69 5.58 -5.10
CA GLN A 190 11.70 4.61 -5.44
C GLN A 190 11.03 3.31 -5.86
N GLU A 191 11.41 2.81 -7.04
CA GLU A 191 11.00 1.50 -7.51
C GLU A 191 12.01 0.43 -7.09
N ILE A 192 11.52 -0.64 -6.48
CA ILE A 192 12.32 -1.75 -5.99
C ILE A 192 11.86 -3.03 -6.68
N MET A 193 12.67 -3.51 -7.62
CA MET A 193 12.40 -4.73 -8.38
C MET A 193 12.55 -5.96 -7.47
N MET A 194 11.45 -6.68 -7.26
CA MET A 194 11.40 -7.84 -6.36
C MET A 194 11.75 -9.15 -7.06
N GLY A 195 11.48 -9.26 -8.36
CA GLY A 195 11.78 -10.45 -9.15
C GLY A 195 10.67 -10.82 -10.13
N ASN A 196 10.67 -12.07 -10.59
CA ASN A 196 9.69 -12.64 -11.50
C ASN A 196 8.59 -13.40 -10.73
N LEU A 197 7.41 -13.50 -11.32
CA LEU A 197 6.26 -14.30 -10.84
C LEU A 197 6.17 -15.70 -11.50
N GLU A 198 7.31 -16.21 -11.98
CA GLU A 198 7.46 -17.51 -12.65
C GLU A 198 7.61 -18.63 -11.61
N PHE A 199 6.57 -18.81 -10.82
CA PHE A 199 6.43 -19.91 -9.86
C PHE A 199 4.94 -20.23 -9.68
N ASP A 200 4.64 -21.42 -9.15
CA ASP A 200 3.28 -21.87 -8.84
C ASP A 200 3.07 -21.91 -7.34
N GLY A 201 2.03 -21.24 -6.84
CA GLY A 201 1.75 -21.18 -5.41
C GLY A 201 2.31 -19.94 -4.71
N TRP A 202 2.31 -19.98 -3.36
CA TRP A 202 2.84 -18.92 -2.52
C TRP A 202 4.37 -18.93 -2.48
N ASN A 203 4.98 -17.76 -2.69
CA ASN A 203 6.41 -17.57 -2.54
C ASN A 203 6.71 -16.17 -1.97
N THR A 204 7.83 -16.07 -1.24
CA THR A 204 8.34 -14.81 -0.72
C THR A 204 9.42 -14.27 -1.64
N LEU A 205 9.11 -13.19 -2.36
CA LEU A 205 10.10 -12.45 -3.12
C LEU A 205 10.93 -11.58 -2.17
N VAL A 206 12.25 -11.69 -2.28
CA VAL A 206 13.20 -11.02 -1.40
C VAL A 206 14.09 -10.09 -2.19
N TRP A 207 14.03 -8.81 -1.87
CA TRP A 207 15.02 -7.83 -2.30
C TRP A 207 16.00 -7.56 -1.16
N ASN A 208 17.28 -7.81 -1.40
CA ASN A 208 18.36 -7.43 -0.50
C ASN A 208 19.02 -6.15 -1.00
N ASN A 209 19.17 -5.15 -0.14
CA ASN A 209 19.77 -3.89 -0.55
C ASN A 209 21.28 -4.07 -0.82
N PRO A 210 21.74 -3.93 -2.08
CA PRO A 210 23.15 -4.11 -2.41
C PRO A 210 24.04 -3.00 -1.82
N ASN A 211 23.45 -1.85 -1.48
CA ASN A 211 24.16 -0.71 -0.91
C ASN A 211 24.07 -0.69 0.63
N TYR A 212 23.58 -1.76 1.27
CA TYR A 212 23.50 -1.81 2.73
C TYR A 212 24.90 -2.05 3.33
N LEU A 213 25.36 -1.07 4.10
CA LEU A 213 26.63 -1.17 4.83
C LEU A 213 26.37 -1.82 6.20
N SER A 214 26.78 -3.07 6.34
CA SER A 214 26.63 -3.82 7.60
C SER A 214 27.55 -3.32 8.71
N ASP A 215 28.76 -2.84 8.38
CA ASP A 215 29.65 -2.21 9.35
C ASP A 215 29.31 -0.71 9.48
N VAL A 216 29.09 -0.28 10.71
CA VAL A 216 28.79 1.12 11.05
C VAL A 216 30.00 2.03 10.76
N ARG A 217 31.22 1.49 10.79
CA ARG A 217 32.47 2.26 10.57
C ARG A 217 32.62 2.78 9.15
N ASP A 218 32.04 2.07 8.20
CA ASP A 218 32.08 2.44 6.77
C ASP A 218 30.96 3.42 6.40
N ARG A 219 30.05 3.73 7.34
CA ARG A 219 28.94 4.66 7.12
C ARG A 219 29.41 6.11 7.29
N GLU A 220 29.15 6.93 6.27
CA GLU A 220 29.35 8.38 6.39
C GLU A 220 28.27 8.98 7.30
N LEU A 221 28.61 9.25 8.56
CA LEU A 221 27.70 9.88 9.52
C LEU A 221 27.57 11.38 9.21
N ARG A 222 26.45 11.75 8.58
CA ARG A 222 26.10 13.16 8.35
C ARG A 222 25.13 13.64 9.42
N VAL A 223 25.50 14.73 10.09
CA VAL A 223 24.60 15.40 11.03
C VAL A 223 23.67 16.30 10.23
N THR A 224 22.41 15.89 10.11
CA THR A 224 21.33 16.70 9.53
C THR A 224 20.45 17.30 10.63
N PRO A 225 19.94 18.52 10.44
CA PRO A 225 18.96 19.10 11.36
C PRO A 225 17.68 18.25 11.36
N MET A 226 17.17 17.92 12.54
CA MET A 226 15.99 17.07 12.71
C MET A 226 14.66 17.82 12.57
N TYR A 227 14.64 19.14 12.82
CA TYR A 227 13.45 20.00 12.71
C TYR A 227 13.78 21.25 11.87
N PRO A 228 12.85 21.77 11.03
CA PRO A 228 11.51 21.27 10.70
C PRO A 228 11.54 20.35 9.47
N ARG A 229 12.19 19.19 9.60
CA ARG A 229 12.14 18.11 8.61
C ARG A 229 11.25 16.99 9.14
N ASN A 230 10.53 16.33 8.24
CA ASN A 230 9.78 15.13 8.59
C ASN A 230 10.75 14.05 9.09
N GLU A 231 10.32 13.27 10.07
CA GLU A 231 11.03 12.06 10.47
C GLU A 231 11.17 11.15 9.23
N PRO A 232 12.34 10.53 9.01
CA PRO A 232 12.52 9.59 7.91
C PRO A 232 11.45 8.50 7.94
N LEU A 233 10.73 8.34 6.83
CA LEU A 233 9.63 7.39 6.71
C LEU A 233 9.70 6.67 5.38
N ARG A 234 8.97 5.55 5.32
CA ARG A 234 8.67 4.85 4.08
C ARG A 234 7.18 4.59 4.02
N ARG A 235 6.57 4.98 2.91
CA ARG A 235 5.17 4.66 2.63
C ARG A 235 5.01 3.91 1.32
N ILE A 236 4.00 3.07 1.24
CA ILE A 236 3.66 2.34 0.02
C ILE A 236 3.03 3.31 -0.99
N ALA A 237 3.63 3.40 -2.18
CA ALA A 237 3.03 4.11 -3.32
C ALA A 237 2.28 3.14 -4.24
N GLY A 238 2.59 1.84 -4.18
CA GLY A 238 1.92 0.81 -4.94
C GLY A 238 2.87 -0.29 -5.40
N PHE A 239 2.46 -0.99 -6.46
CA PHE A 239 3.22 -2.04 -7.12
C PHE A 239 3.26 -1.78 -8.62
N ARG A 240 4.29 -2.28 -9.29
CA ARG A 240 4.37 -2.25 -10.75
C ARG A 240 4.66 -3.63 -11.29
N ILE A 241 3.84 -4.07 -12.23
CA ILE A 241 3.93 -5.38 -12.86
C ILE A 241 4.32 -5.16 -14.31
N TYR A 242 5.45 -5.74 -14.72
CA TYR A 242 5.98 -5.62 -16.07
C TYR A 242 5.75 -6.88 -16.88
N ARG A 243 5.30 -6.65 -18.10
CA ARG A 243 5.19 -7.64 -19.15
C ARG A 243 6.25 -7.35 -20.21
N ASP A 244 7.02 -8.38 -20.55
CA ASP A 244 7.88 -8.38 -21.73
C ASP A 244 7.04 -8.62 -23.00
N GLY A 245 7.34 -7.89 -24.07
CA GLY A 245 6.67 -8.01 -25.37
C GLY A 245 6.87 -9.36 -26.06
N ALA A 246 7.89 -10.14 -25.67
CA ALA A 246 8.10 -11.50 -26.14
C ALA A 246 7.08 -12.50 -25.56
N GLN A 247 6.39 -12.15 -24.47
CA GLN A 247 5.44 -13.02 -23.81
C GLN A 247 4.04 -12.93 -24.43
N ILE A 248 3.22 -13.96 -24.30
CA ILE A 248 1.83 -13.93 -24.80
C ILE A 248 0.99 -13.03 -23.88
N GLY A 249 0.20 -12.13 -24.47
CA GLY A 249 -0.67 -11.21 -23.72
C GLY A 249 -1.96 -11.87 -23.24
N GLY A 250 -2.87 -11.07 -22.71
CA GLY A 250 -4.14 -11.53 -22.18
C GLY A 250 -4.24 -11.34 -20.67
N ASP A 251 -5.05 -12.19 -20.05
CA ASP A 251 -5.35 -12.13 -18.63
C ASP A 251 -4.17 -12.67 -17.81
N PHE A 252 -3.64 -11.81 -16.96
CA PHE A 252 -2.67 -12.10 -15.93
C PHE A 252 -3.35 -11.96 -14.57
N VAL A 253 -3.11 -12.91 -13.68
CA VAL A 253 -3.65 -12.91 -12.31
C VAL A 253 -2.53 -13.22 -11.33
N THR A 254 -2.49 -12.50 -10.22
CA THR A 254 -1.61 -12.76 -9.09
C THR A 254 -2.31 -12.36 -7.80
N TYR A 255 -1.80 -12.81 -6.65
CA TYR A 255 -2.31 -12.43 -5.34
C TYR A 255 -1.17 -11.92 -4.46
N LEU A 256 -1.40 -10.86 -3.71
CA LEU A 256 -0.44 -10.28 -2.77
C LEU A 256 -1.00 -10.40 -1.35
N LYS A 257 -0.17 -10.85 -0.40
CA LYS A 257 -0.53 -10.96 1.01
C LYS A 257 -0.08 -9.74 1.81
N ASP A 258 1.22 -9.48 1.83
CA ASP A 258 1.82 -8.43 2.64
C ASP A 258 3.15 -7.93 2.05
N VAL A 259 3.63 -6.82 2.60
CA VAL A 259 4.98 -6.30 2.37
C VAL A 259 5.65 -6.09 3.72
N VAL A 260 6.83 -6.69 3.90
CA VAL A 260 7.62 -6.58 5.12
C VAL A 260 8.94 -5.90 4.80
N VAL A 261 9.31 -4.91 5.60
CA VAL A 261 10.54 -4.13 5.46
C VAL A 261 11.42 -4.40 6.67
N VAL A 262 12.69 -4.76 6.41
CA VAL A 262 13.73 -4.87 7.44
C VAL A 262 14.66 -3.68 7.29
N HIS A 263 14.74 -2.83 8.31
CA HIS A 263 15.48 -1.57 8.25
C HIS A 263 16.17 -1.24 9.58
N ASP A 264 17.18 -0.38 9.52
CA ASP A 264 17.73 0.24 10.72
C ASP A 264 16.85 1.42 11.15
N LEU A 265 16.90 1.83 12.41
CA LEU A 265 16.27 3.07 12.87
C LEU A 265 17.07 4.28 12.39
N ALA A 266 16.41 5.29 11.83
CA ALA A 266 17.08 6.51 11.39
C ALA A 266 17.50 7.40 12.56
N VAL A 267 16.63 7.49 13.56
CA VAL A 267 16.80 8.27 14.78
C VAL A 267 16.64 7.32 15.96
N LEU A 268 17.62 7.33 16.87
CA LEU A 268 17.45 6.63 18.14
C LEU A 268 16.39 7.39 18.95
N PRO A 269 15.32 6.74 19.42
CA PRO A 269 14.34 7.39 20.29
C PRO A 269 15.07 7.91 21.52
N ARG A 270 14.93 9.21 21.77
CA ARG A 270 15.49 9.91 22.92
C ARG A 270 14.38 10.78 23.48
N ASP A 271 14.31 10.85 24.81
CA ASP A 271 13.44 11.80 25.48
C ASP A 271 13.92 13.21 25.09
N ARG A 272 13.05 13.96 24.42
CA ARG A 272 13.32 15.35 24.07
C ARG A 272 12.80 16.22 25.21
N ASP A 273 13.59 17.18 25.63
CA ASP A 273 13.17 18.16 26.65
C ASP A 273 12.06 19.09 26.14
N ILE A 274 11.92 19.23 24.82
CA ILE A 274 10.99 20.14 24.16
C ILE A 274 10.31 19.41 22.99
N GLU A 275 8.97 19.37 23.04
CA GLU A 275 8.14 18.96 21.91
C GLU A 275 7.98 20.14 20.93
N HIS A 276 8.85 20.17 19.91
CA HIS A 276 8.89 21.28 18.96
C HIS A 276 7.58 21.44 18.17
N GLU A 277 6.90 20.34 17.87
CA GLU A 277 5.68 20.39 17.07
C GLU A 277 4.50 20.98 17.83
N ASP A 278 4.40 20.73 19.14
CA ASP A 278 3.41 21.35 20.02
C ASP A 278 3.56 22.88 20.09
N VAL A 279 4.79 23.37 19.93
CA VAL A 279 5.10 24.81 20.00
C VAL A 279 4.92 25.50 18.64
N TRP A 280 5.42 24.89 17.57
CA TRP A 280 5.60 25.57 16.29
C TRP A 280 4.64 25.12 15.19
N GLN A 281 4.06 23.92 15.28
CA GLN A 281 3.05 23.38 14.36
C GLN A 281 3.46 23.33 12.86
N ILE A 282 4.74 23.53 12.53
CA ILE A 282 5.19 23.68 11.13
C ILE A 282 4.95 22.42 10.31
N LEU A 283 5.17 21.23 10.88
CA LEU A 283 4.98 19.98 10.14
C LEU A 283 3.50 19.66 9.99
N THR A 284 2.72 19.89 11.04
CA THR A 284 1.26 19.73 11.07
C THR A 284 0.62 20.62 10.00
N GLU A 285 0.93 21.91 9.97
CA GLU A 285 0.39 22.85 8.97
C GLU A 285 0.75 22.43 7.53
N ARG A 286 1.99 21.99 7.30
CA ARG A 286 2.44 21.56 5.96
C ARG A 286 1.72 20.30 5.49
N GLU A 287 1.55 19.33 6.38
CA GLU A 287 0.90 18.07 6.05
C GLU A 287 -0.62 18.23 5.95
N GLU A 288 -1.23 19.09 6.78
CA GLU A 288 -2.63 19.47 6.63
C GLU A 288 -2.90 20.18 5.31
N ALA A 289 -2.04 21.12 4.91
CA ALA A 289 -2.16 21.78 3.61
C ALA A 289 -2.05 20.77 2.45
N ARG A 290 -1.15 19.79 2.54
CA ARG A 290 -1.03 18.71 1.54
C ARG A 290 -2.27 17.82 1.54
N ARG A 291 -2.70 17.37 2.72
CA ARG A 291 -3.88 16.53 2.90
C ARG A 291 -5.10 17.22 2.29
N GLN A 292 -5.31 18.50 2.55
CA GLN A 292 -6.42 19.27 1.97
C GLN A 292 -6.35 19.32 0.44
N ASN A 293 -5.18 19.54 -0.15
CA ASN A 293 -5.02 19.53 -1.60
C ASN A 293 -5.34 18.16 -2.21
N GLU A 294 -4.90 17.09 -1.55
CA GLU A 294 -5.16 15.71 -1.98
C GLU A 294 -6.64 15.34 -1.82
N LEU A 295 -7.25 15.69 -0.68
CA LEU A 295 -8.69 15.51 -0.43
C LEU A 295 -9.54 16.24 -1.49
N GLN A 296 -9.16 17.45 -1.89
CA GLN A 296 -9.84 18.16 -2.97
C GLN A 296 -9.67 17.45 -4.32
N ARG A 297 -8.48 16.93 -4.63
CA ARG A 297 -8.22 16.17 -5.85
C ARG A 297 -9.08 14.91 -5.91
N LEU A 298 -9.10 14.14 -4.83
CA LEU A 298 -9.84 12.89 -4.69
C LEU A 298 -11.35 13.13 -4.68
N GLY A 299 -11.82 14.12 -3.91
CA GLY A 299 -13.23 14.47 -3.86
C GLY A 299 -13.77 14.85 -5.25
N ARG A 300 -12.99 15.57 -6.06
CA ARG A 300 -13.35 15.83 -7.46
C ARG A 300 -13.42 14.55 -8.29
N GLN A 301 -12.48 13.63 -8.14
CA GLN A 301 -12.50 12.36 -8.87
C GLN A 301 -13.71 11.50 -8.48
N GLN A 302 -13.98 11.35 -7.18
CA GLN A 302 -15.14 10.61 -6.67
C GLN A 302 -16.46 11.22 -7.14
N ALA A 303 -16.57 12.55 -7.18
CA ALA A 303 -17.75 13.20 -7.74
C ALA A 303 -17.93 12.95 -9.24
N LEU A 304 -16.84 12.90 -10.01
CA LEU A 304 -16.92 12.55 -11.43
C LEU A 304 -17.38 11.10 -11.62
N GLU A 305 -16.83 10.15 -10.86
CA GLU A 305 -17.24 8.74 -10.89
C GLU A 305 -18.71 8.58 -10.48
N PHE A 306 -19.17 9.33 -9.48
CA PHE A 306 -20.56 9.34 -9.06
C PHE A 306 -21.51 9.86 -10.16
N LEU A 307 -21.18 11.00 -10.77
CA LEU A 307 -21.96 11.56 -11.88
C LEU A 307 -21.97 10.63 -13.10
N GLU A 308 -20.85 9.98 -13.41
CA GLU A 308 -20.78 8.98 -14.49
C GLU A 308 -21.72 7.81 -14.23
N ARG A 309 -21.74 7.26 -13.02
CA ARG A 309 -22.68 6.19 -12.65
C ARG A 309 -24.14 6.63 -12.77
N GLN A 310 -24.46 7.85 -12.35
CA GLN A 310 -25.82 8.38 -12.48
C GLN A 310 -26.26 8.51 -13.94
N LEU A 311 -25.37 8.99 -14.82
CA LEU A 311 -25.67 9.11 -16.25
C LEU A 311 -25.91 7.75 -16.90
N ILE A 312 -25.08 6.75 -16.59
CA ILE A 312 -25.24 5.38 -17.14
C ILE A 312 -26.60 4.79 -16.73
N HIS A 313 -27.03 4.96 -15.48
CA HIS A 313 -28.33 4.45 -15.03
C HIS A 313 -29.52 5.16 -15.69
N GLN A 314 -29.38 6.44 -16.08
CA GLN A 314 -30.44 7.17 -16.79
C GLN A 314 -30.58 6.73 -18.25
N ASP A 315 -29.50 6.28 -18.89
CA ASP A 315 -29.53 5.79 -20.27
C ASP A 315 -30.11 4.36 -20.40
N GLU A 316 -30.29 3.64 -19.28
CA GLU A 316 -30.86 2.29 -19.22
C GLU A 316 -32.39 2.26 -19.03
N GLU A 317 -33.04 3.41 -18.79
CA GLU A 317 -34.50 3.59 -18.71
C GLU A 317 -35.14 4.07 -20.03
#